data_AF-H4F7J7-F1
#
_entry.id   AF-H4F7J7-F1
#
_cell.length_a   1.000
_cell.length_b   1.000
_cell.length_c   1.000
_cell.angle_alpha   90.00
_cell.angle_beta   90.00
_cell.angle_gamma   90.00
#
_symmetry.space_group_name_H-M   'P 1'
#
loop_
_entity.id
_entity.type
_entity.pdbx_description
1 polymer ?
#
loop_
_entity_poly.entity_id
_entity_poly.type
_entity_poly.pdbx_seq_one_letter_code
_entity_poly.pdbx_strand_id
1 'polypeptide(L)'
;MSAPWQDFERAVAALCQALAPDAKVTHDAKTLDVDIGSRRQRDVWIEALIGGHFPVKILVSCKRYARKVTVQQVDAFLGELGSSGANMGVIYSVSGFTKDALAKAKARGISACVLLANQPPPIPAVLLFDAYFLDERIQLVATGLTGAVDWNALLNADTTIEGETLPVHRALAAAFASDLPALQEAVGEKVMPVRVNMVTLAEADGIEPGRVGVQSQWAIFRARTEAWLVNGSYNFTGEDFKGSIATPSIDTWSSDPGPGWEPIPEDEIDGGNTIRFYRFLQDSGSAFAAMASGALAISDH
;
A
#
# COMPACT_ATOMS: atom_id res chain seq x y z
N MET A 1 25.59 36.62 -6.47
CA MET A 1 25.54 35.69 -5.32
C MET A 1 24.08 35.47 -5.00
N SER A 2 23.65 34.22 -4.99
CA SER A 2 22.31 33.82 -4.59
C SER A 2 22.10 34.02 -3.09
N ALA A 3 20.83 34.11 -2.66
CA ALA A 3 20.54 34.25 -1.24
C ALA A 3 20.89 32.94 -0.50
N PRO A 4 21.40 32.99 0.75
CA PRO A 4 21.86 31.79 1.45
C PRO A 4 20.80 30.71 1.65
N TRP A 5 19.50 31.09 1.70
CA TRP A 5 18.40 30.14 1.76
C TRP A 5 18.21 29.39 0.44
N GLN A 6 18.37 30.06 -0.69
CA GLN A 6 18.32 29.43 -2.03
C GLN A 6 19.49 28.48 -2.25
N ASP A 7 20.67 28.82 -1.71
CA ASP A 7 21.83 27.92 -1.78
C ASP A 7 21.58 26.63 -1.01
N PHE A 8 20.92 26.73 0.14
CA PHE A 8 20.54 25.56 0.92
C PHE A 8 19.51 24.68 0.21
N GLU A 9 18.48 25.28 -0.39
CA GLU A 9 17.50 24.55 -1.19
C GLU A 9 18.13 23.85 -2.39
N ARG A 10 19.01 24.53 -3.13
CA ARG A 10 19.77 23.92 -4.23
C ARG A 10 20.66 22.78 -3.75
N ALA A 11 21.29 22.92 -2.59
CA ALA A 11 22.10 21.85 -2.00
C ALA A 11 21.25 20.63 -1.64
N VAL A 12 20.06 20.84 -1.07
CA VAL A 12 19.09 19.77 -0.78
C VAL A 12 18.61 19.11 -2.08
N ALA A 13 18.26 19.89 -3.10
CA ALA A 13 17.84 19.36 -4.40
C ALA A 13 18.94 18.51 -5.05
N ALA A 14 20.18 19.01 -5.04
CA ALA A 14 21.34 18.28 -5.55
C ALA A 14 21.59 16.97 -4.79
N LEU A 15 21.46 17.00 -3.45
CA LEU A 15 21.56 15.79 -2.63
C LEU A 15 20.46 14.79 -2.99
N CYS A 16 19.20 15.22 -3.08
CA CYS A 16 18.08 14.36 -3.46
C CYS A 16 18.30 13.74 -4.84
N GLN A 17 18.78 14.52 -5.81
CA GLN A 17 19.09 14.03 -7.16
C GLN A 17 20.24 13.02 -7.15
N ALA A 18 21.25 13.21 -6.30
CA ALA A 18 22.36 12.27 -6.16
C ALA A 18 21.95 10.96 -5.48
N LEU A 19 20.98 11.01 -4.55
CA LEU A 19 20.44 9.83 -3.86
C LEU A 19 19.50 9.01 -4.76
N ALA A 20 18.80 9.65 -5.69
CA ALA A 20 17.91 9.01 -6.64
C ALA A 20 18.16 9.55 -8.06
N PRO A 21 19.18 9.03 -8.77
CA PRO A 21 19.56 9.52 -10.10
C PRO A 21 18.43 9.49 -11.13
N ASP A 22 17.53 8.50 -11.03
CA ASP A 22 16.41 8.32 -11.96
C ASP A 22 15.16 9.13 -11.57
N ALA A 23 15.15 9.74 -10.38
CA ALA A 23 14.06 10.63 -9.98
C ALA A 23 14.23 12.00 -10.64
N LYS A 24 13.10 12.61 -11.01
CA LYS A 24 13.06 14.00 -11.46
C LYS A 24 12.95 14.91 -10.24
N VAL A 25 14.06 15.55 -9.89
CA VAL A 25 14.10 16.53 -8.80
C VAL A 25 14.03 17.94 -9.37
N THR A 26 13.03 18.71 -8.93
CA THR A 26 12.82 20.10 -9.35
C THR A 26 12.94 21.03 -8.15
N HIS A 27 13.96 21.89 -8.15
CA HIS A 27 14.08 23.02 -7.21
C HIS A 27 13.13 24.15 -7.64
N ASP A 28 12.57 24.89 -6.68
CA ASP A 28 11.65 26.01 -6.93
C ASP A 28 10.45 25.63 -7.82
N ALA A 29 9.85 24.48 -7.52
CA ALA A 29 8.76 23.92 -8.31
C ALA A 29 7.46 24.68 -8.06
N LYS A 30 6.76 25.08 -9.12
CA LYS A 30 5.42 25.68 -9.03
C LYS A 30 4.35 24.61 -9.22
N THR A 31 3.86 24.05 -8.12
CA THR A 31 2.82 23.01 -8.13
C THR A 31 1.45 23.61 -7.85
N LEU A 32 0.40 22.93 -8.30
CA LEU A 32 -0.97 23.32 -7.99
C LEU A 32 -1.24 23.05 -6.51
N ASP A 33 -1.79 24.04 -5.81
CA ASP A 33 -2.38 23.84 -4.51
C ASP A 33 -3.83 23.37 -4.71
N VAL A 34 -4.16 22.17 -4.23
CA VAL A 34 -5.45 21.52 -4.52
C VAL A 34 -6.62 22.19 -3.81
N ASP A 35 -6.37 22.87 -2.68
CA ASP A 35 -7.42 23.48 -1.87
C ASP A 35 -7.92 24.79 -2.48
N ILE A 36 -7.01 25.55 -3.11
CA ILE A 36 -7.28 26.89 -3.63
C ILE A 36 -7.18 27.00 -5.16
N GLY A 37 -6.71 25.94 -5.84
CA GLY A 37 -6.59 25.89 -7.30
C GLY A 37 -5.54 26.85 -7.90
N SER A 38 -4.71 27.48 -7.07
CA SER A 38 -3.63 28.39 -7.51
C SER A 38 -2.27 27.72 -7.40
N ARG A 39 -1.28 28.16 -8.18
CA ARG A 39 0.06 27.58 -8.13
C ARG A 39 0.87 28.17 -6.97
N ARG A 40 1.46 27.30 -6.16
CA ARG A 40 2.34 27.65 -5.05
C ARG A 40 3.77 27.16 -5.32
N GLN A 41 4.73 27.97 -4.91
CA GLN A 41 6.14 27.62 -4.91
C GLN A 41 6.43 26.57 -3.84
N ARG A 42 7.17 25.52 -4.20
CA ARG A 42 7.67 24.47 -3.33
C ARG A 42 9.19 24.45 -3.40
N ASP A 43 9.85 24.38 -2.24
CA ASP A 43 11.31 24.47 -2.14
C ASP A 43 11.98 23.41 -3.04
N VAL A 44 11.61 22.13 -2.84
CA VAL A 44 12.03 21.02 -3.70
C VAL A 44 10.85 20.05 -3.92
N TRP A 45 10.67 19.62 -5.17
CA TRP A 45 9.66 18.65 -5.58
C TRP A 45 10.32 17.46 -6.25
N ILE A 46 10.02 16.25 -5.79
CA ILE A 46 10.59 15.02 -6.35
C ILE A 46 9.46 14.23 -6.98
N GLU A 47 9.65 13.85 -8.23
CA GLU A 47 8.83 12.87 -8.94
C GLU A 47 9.72 11.65 -9.19
N ALA A 48 9.44 10.55 -8.51
CA ALA A 48 10.22 9.32 -8.62
C ALA A 48 9.33 8.16 -9.04
N LEU A 49 9.95 7.13 -9.60
CA LEU A 49 9.32 5.83 -9.82
C LEU A 49 9.88 4.85 -8.80
N ILE A 50 9.02 4.34 -7.91
CA ILE A 50 9.41 3.22 -7.06
C ILE A 50 9.30 1.93 -7.90
N GLY A 51 10.37 1.13 -7.94
CA GLY A 51 10.43 -0.10 -8.72
C GLY A 51 10.25 0.10 -10.23
N GLY A 52 10.60 1.28 -10.77
CA GLY A 52 10.48 1.61 -12.19
C GLY A 52 9.05 1.82 -12.71
N HIS A 53 8.02 1.68 -11.87
CA HIS A 53 6.63 1.69 -12.32
C HIS A 53 5.72 2.62 -11.51
N PHE A 54 5.96 2.82 -10.20
CA PHE A 54 5.01 3.53 -9.34
C PHE A 54 5.37 5.02 -9.17
N PRO A 55 4.59 5.95 -9.73
CA PRO A 55 4.87 7.37 -9.59
C PRO A 55 4.59 7.84 -8.16
N VAL A 56 5.61 8.39 -7.52
CA VAL A 56 5.53 8.99 -6.18
C VAL A 56 5.99 10.43 -6.24
N LYS A 57 5.19 11.29 -5.62
CA LYS A 57 5.47 12.72 -5.46
C LYS A 57 5.88 12.99 -4.02
N ILE A 58 7.05 13.60 -3.85
CA ILE A 58 7.56 13.94 -2.52
C ILE A 58 7.72 15.46 -2.46
N LEU A 59 7.06 16.06 -1.47
CA LEU A 59 7.23 17.46 -1.13
C LEU A 59 8.38 17.58 -0.14
N VAL A 60 9.35 18.43 -0.45
CA VAL A 60 10.49 18.69 0.40
C VAL A 60 10.52 20.18 0.76
N SER A 61 10.49 20.49 2.07
CA SER A 61 10.68 21.87 2.55
C SER A 61 12.01 22.06 3.27
N CYS A 62 12.66 23.18 2.97
CA CYS A 62 13.99 23.53 3.42
C CYS A 62 13.94 24.66 4.46
N LYS A 63 14.20 24.35 5.73
CA LYS A 63 14.21 25.28 6.84
C LYS A 63 15.64 25.69 7.22
N ARG A 64 16.15 26.74 6.56
CA ARG A 64 17.44 27.35 6.87
C ARG A 64 17.34 28.36 8.03
N TYR A 65 16.89 27.91 9.19
CA TYR A 65 16.79 28.74 10.39
C TYR A 65 18.03 28.65 11.26
N ALA A 66 18.37 29.75 11.94
CA ALA A 66 19.42 29.77 12.96
C ALA A 66 19.05 28.96 14.20
N ARG A 67 17.74 28.83 14.50
CA ARG A 67 17.21 28.05 15.62
C ARG A 67 16.52 26.79 15.11
N LYS A 68 16.53 25.76 15.95
CA LYS A 68 15.87 24.47 15.71
C LYS A 68 14.42 24.64 15.26
N VAL A 69 14.01 23.75 14.36
CA VAL A 69 12.64 23.69 13.87
C VAL A 69 11.69 23.27 14.99
N THR A 70 10.59 24.00 15.16
CA THR A 70 9.59 23.80 16.23
C THR A 70 8.34 23.09 15.71
N VAL A 71 7.47 22.65 16.63
CA VAL A 71 6.19 21.99 16.30
C VAL A 71 5.33 22.85 15.37
N GLN A 72 5.29 24.17 15.59
CA GLN A 72 4.51 25.11 14.77
C GLN A 72 4.93 25.07 13.29
N GLN A 73 6.23 24.90 13.04
CA GLN A 73 6.76 24.84 11.67
C GLN A 73 6.50 23.49 11.01
N VAL A 74 6.45 22.41 11.80
CA VAL A 74 6.00 21.09 11.34
C VAL A 74 4.50 21.13 11.00
N ASP A 75 3.67 21.77 11.85
CA ASP A 75 2.24 21.92 11.60
C ASP A 75 1.95 22.78 10.36
N ALA A 76 2.70 23.86 10.17
CA ALA A 76 2.61 24.66 8.94
C ALA A 76 2.97 23.84 7.69
N PHE A 77 3.99 22.97 7.78
CA PHE A 77 4.35 22.08 6.68
C PHE A 77 3.32 20.96 6.45
N LEU A 78 2.65 20.46 7.49
CA LEU A 78 1.57 19.48 7.34
C LEU A 78 0.41 20.04 6.54
N GLY A 79 -0.01 21.28 6.81
CA GLY A 79 -1.03 21.95 6.01
C GLY A 79 -0.57 22.12 4.55
N GLU A 80 0.70 22.47 4.37
CA GLU A 80 1.30 22.58 3.04
C GLU A 80 1.33 21.25 2.27
N LEU A 81 1.66 20.16 2.96
CA LEU A 81 1.72 18.82 2.38
C LEU A 81 0.33 18.36 1.94
N GLY A 82 -0.67 18.54 2.80
CA GLY A 82 -2.07 18.18 2.49
C GLY A 82 -2.58 18.89 1.24
N SER A 83 -2.24 20.16 1.07
CA SER A 83 -2.67 20.95 -0.08
C SER A 83 -1.81 20.75 -1.34
N SER A 84 -0.71 19.99 -1.26
CA SER A 84 0.26 19.86 -2.37
C SER A 84 -0.03 18.71 -3.34
N GLY A 85 -0.85 17.73 -2.93
CA GLY A 85 -1.03 16.48 -3.68
C GLY A 85 0.21 15.58 -3.72
N ALA A 86 1.21 15.81 -2.85
CA ALA A 86 2.32 14.90 -2.66
C ALA A 86 1.92 13.71 -1.78
N ASN A 87 2.53 12.56 -2.04
CA ASN A 87 2.31 11.34 -1.26
C ASN A 87 3.09 11.35 0.06
N MET A 88 4.23 12.04 0.09
CA MET A 88 5.14 12.07 1.22
C MET A 88 5.73 13.45 1.45
N GLY A 89 6.05 13.75 2.71
CA GLY A 89 6.66 15.01 3.13
C GLY A 89 8.02 14.82 3.80
N VAL A 90 8.99 15.64 3.41
CA VAL A 90 10.33 15.70 4.04
C VAL A 90 10.64 17.14 4.43
N ILE A 91 11.15 17.34 5.64
CA ILE A 91 11.68 18.63 6.09
C ILE A 91 13.18 18.52 6.26
N TYR A 92 13.93 19.38 5.58
CA TYR A 92 15.37 19.57 5.83
C TYR A 92 15.61 20.79 6.70
N SER A 93 16.45 20.66 7.72
CA SER A 93 16.89 21.77 8.58
C SER A 93 18.41 21.86 8.64
N VAL A 94 18.96 23.07 8.70
CA VAL A 94 20.39 23.29 9.03
C VAL A 94 20.63 23.17 10.53
N SER A 95 19.67 23.59 11.35
CA SER A 95 19.84 23.71 12.81
C SER A 95 19.25 22.54 13.59
N GLY A 96 18.64 21.58 12.88
CA GLY A 96 17.92 20.46 13.45
C GLY A 96 16.51 20.82 13.93
N PHE A 97 15.99 20.01 14.86
CA PHE A 97 14.61 20.04 15.32
C PHE A 97 14.55 19.99 16.85
N THR A 98 13.47 20.52 17.44
CA THR A 98 13.17 20.29 18.86
C THR A 98 12.67 18.85 19.07
N LYS A 99 12.74 18.36 20.31
CA LYS A 99 12.28 17.00 20.66
C LYS A 99 10.81 16.80 20.29
N ASP A 100 9.97 17.78 20.60
CA ASP A 100 8.53 17.71 20.31
C ASP A 100 8.24 17.81 18.81
N ALA A 101 9.04 18.56 18.05
CA ALA A 101 8.93 18.62 16.61
C ALA A 101 9.25 17.26 15.95
N LEU A 102 10.30 16.58 16.42
CA LEU A 102 10.63 15.22 15.96
C LEU A 102 9.52 14.22 16.31
N ALA A 103 8.99 14.29 17.53
CA ALA A 103 7.89 13.42 17.95
C ALA A 103 6.63 13.64 17.08
N LYS A 104 6.28 14.91 16.80
CA LYS A 104 5.17 15.27 15.92
C LYS A 104 5.39 14.79 14.48
N ALA A 105 6.58 15.01 13.93
CA ALA A 105 6.94 14.58 12.57
C ALA A 105 6.83 13.05 12.44
N LYS A 106 7.39 12.29 13.40
CA LYS A 106 7.27 10.82 13.46
C LYS A 106 5.83 10.35 13.54
N ALA A 107 4.99 11.01 14.36
CA ALA A 107 3.59 10.67 14.51
C ALA A 107 2.75 10.95 13.25
N ARG A 108 3.24 11.79 12.33
CA ARG A 108 2.52 12.22 11.12
C ARG A 108 3.20 11.75 9.82
N GLY A 109 4.15 10.83 9.90
CA GLY A 109 4.83 10.27 8.72
C GLY A 109 5.72 11.27 7.97
N ILE A 110 6.15 12.36 8.61
CA ILE A 110 7.08 13.31 8.00
C ILE A 110 8.51 12.89 8.32
N SER A 111 9.35 12.82 7.28
CA SER A 111 10.79 12.63 7.47
C SER A 111 11.46 13.94 7.85
N ALA A 112 12.10 13.97 9.03
CA ALA A 112 12.84 15.13 9.52
C ALA A 112 14.35 14.92 9.35
N CYS A 113 14.95 15.64 8.41
CA CYS A 113 16.34 15.47 7.99
C CYS A 113 17.18 16.70 8.32
N VAL A 114 18.47 16.50 8.61
CA VAL A 114 19.42 17.59 8.83
C VAL A 114 20.47 17.55 7.73
N LEU A 115 20.67 18.69 7.06
CA LEU A 115 21.76 18.84 6.09
C LEU A 115 22.73 19.90 6.63
N LEU A 116 23.92 19.44 6.98
CA LEU A 116 25.02 20.27 7.48
C LEU A 116 25.98 20.55 6.33
N ALA A 117 26.39 21.81 6.17
CA ALA A 117 27.43 22.16 5.22
C ALA A 117 28.74 21.47 5.64
N ASN A 118 29.39 20.77 4.70
CA ASN A 118 30.67 20.08 4.88
C ASN A 118 30.71 19.00 5.98
N GLN A 119 29.56 18.43 6.35
CA GLN A 119 29.52 17.26 7.23
C GLN A 119 28.54 16.23 6.65
N PRO A 120 28.85 14.92 6.75
CA PRO A 120 27.89 13.90 6.35
C PRO A 120 26.59 14.08 7.16
N PRO A 121 25.41 13.91 6.54
CA PRO A 121 24.14 14.04 7.25
C PRO A 121 24.11 13.04 8.42
N PRO A 122 23.56 13.43 9.58
CA PRO A 122 23.38 12.50 10.68
C PRO A 122 22.45 11.38 10.23
N ILE A 123 22.99 10.17 10.18
CA ILE A 123 22.25 8.99 9.75
C ILE A 123 21.26 8.62 10.87
N PRO A 124 19.94 8.51 10.59
CA PRO A 124 18.98 8.08 11.60
C PRO A 124 19.32 6.65 12.05
N ALA A 125 19.35 6.43 13.37
CA ALA A 125 19.63 5.11 13.95
C ALA A 125 18.55 4.06 13.61
N VAL A 126 17.33 4.54 13.30
CA VAL A 126 16.17 3.71 12.96
C VAL A 126 15.39 4.38 11.83
N LEU A 127 15.10 3.63 10.77
CA LEU A 127 14.07 4.00 9.77
C LEU A 127 12.77 3.26 10.09
N LEU A 128 11.64 3.91 9.79
CA LEU A 128 10.31 3.37 10.03
C LEU A 128 9.63 3.18 8.68
N PHE A 129 9.14 1.98 8.43
CA PHE A 129 8.38 1.63 7.24
C PHE A 129 7.04 1.03 7.67
N ASP A 130 6.00 1.24 6.89
CA ASP A 130 4.77 0.48 7.03
C ASP A 130 4.83 -0.70 6.05
N ALA A 131 4.60 -1.90 6.56
CA ALA A 131 4.41 -3.11 5.79
C ALA A 131 2.92 -3.44 5.78
N TYR A 132 2.43 -3.93 4.65
CA TYR A 132 1.04 -4.31 4.47
C TYR A 132 0.96 -5.80 4.12
N PHE A 133 0.04 -6.50 4.77
CA PHE A 133 -0.31 -7.88 4.45
C PHE A 133 -1.77 -7.92 4.02
N LEU A 134 -2.01 -8.56 2.88
CA LEU A 134 -3.33 -8.68 2.29
C LEU A 134 -3.69 -10.16 2.23
N ASP A 135 -4.79 -10.50 2.90
CA ASP A 135 -5.32 -11.85 2.97
C ASP A 135 -6.64 -11.92 2.19
N GLU A 136 -6.65 -12.67 1.08
CA GLU A 136 -7.87 -12.91 0.30
C GLU A 136 -8.66 -14.03 0.98
N ARG A 137 -9.80 -13.66 1.57
CA ARG A 137 -10.71 -14.61 2.20
C ARG A 137 -11.80 -14.98 1.22
N ILE A 138 -11.86 -16.26 0.91
CA ILE A 138 -12.82 -16.82 -0.04
C ILE A 138 -13.92 -17.54 0.74
N GLN A 139 -15.17 -17.25 0.39
CA GLN A 139 -16.35 -17.87 0.96
C GLN A 139 -17.27 -18.40 -0.15
N LEU A 140 -17.91 -19.53 0.12
CA LEU A 140 -18.98 -20.04 -0.73
C LEU A 140 -20.29 -19.35 -0.37
N VAL A 141 -21.02 -18.93 -1.39
CA VAL A 141 -22.32 -18.29 -1.26
C VAL A 141 -23.35 -19.04 -2.08
N ALA A 142 -24.58 -19.14 -1.59
CA ALA A 142 -25.68 -19.71 -2.34
C ALA A 142 -26.94 -18.86 -2.17
N THR A 143 -27.66 -18.65 -3.26
CA THR A 143 -28.87 -17.82 -3.32
C THR A 143 -29.97 -18.57 -4.05
N GLY A 144 -31.23 -18.41 -3.64
CA GLY A 144 -32.36 -19.09 -4.29
C GLY A 144 -32.45 -20.60 -3.98
N LEU A 145 -31.67 -21.10 -3.02
CA LEU A 145 -31.82 -22.44 -2.47
C LEU A 145 -32.77 -22.41 -1.26
N THR A 146 -33.56 -23.46 -1.10
CA THR A 146 -34.46 -23.63 0.04
C THR A 146 -34.05 -24.85 0.86
N GLY A 147 -34.08 -24.73 2.19
CA GLY A 147 -33.66 -25.80 3.10
C GLY A 147 -32.15 -25.82 3.37
N ALA A 148 -31.70 -26.89 4.04
CA ALA A 148 -30.28 -27.09 4.33
C ALA A 148 -29.51 -27.40 3.04
N VAL A 149 -28.39 -26.71 2.84
CA VAL A 149 -27.55 -26.88 1.65
C VAL A 149 -26.50 -27.97 1.92
N ASP A 150 -26.55 -29.06 1.16
CA ASP A 150 -25.44 -30.02 1.10
C ASP A 150 -24.40 -29.51 0.12
N TRP A 151 -23.39 -28.82 0.64
CA TRP A 151 -22.31 -28.24 -0.15
C TRP A 151 -21.53 -29.28 -0.95
N ASN A 152 -21.36 -30.50 -0.42
CA ASN A 152 -20.60 -31.52 -1.13
C ASN A 152 -21.38 -32.03 -2.34
N ALA A 153 -22.68 -32.30 -2.19
CA ALA A 153 -23.53 -32.66 -3.31
C ALA A 153 -23.61 -31.53 -4.35
N LEU A 154 -23.75 -30.30 -3.89
CA LEU A 154 -23.88 -29.12 -4.73
C LEU A 154 -22.63 -28.82 -5.56
N LEU A 155 -21.45 -28.88 -4.94
CA LEU A 155 -20.18 -28.61 -5.61
C LEU A 155 -19.81 -29.70 -6.64
N ASN A 156 -20.26 -30.93 -6.43
CA ASN A 156 -20.05 -32.05 -7.36
C ASN A 156 -21.13 -32.20 -8.43
N ALA A 157 -22.21 -31.40 -8.38
CA ALA A 157 -23.23 -31.41 -9.41
C ALA A 157 -22.69 -30.89 -10.74
N ASP A 158 -23.19 -31.43 -11.85
CA ASP A 158 -22.84 -30.96 -13.19
C ASP A 158 -23.54 -29.63 -13.49
N THR A 159 -22.81 -28.71 -14.11
CA THR A 159 -23.32 -27.47 -14.68
C THR A 159 -22.77 -27.27 -16.08
N THR A 160 -23.43 -26.43 -16.88
CA THR A 160 -22.96 -26.10 -18.23
C THR A 160 -22.57 -24.63 -18.30
N ILE A 161 -21.30 -24.35 -18.60
CA ILE A 161 -20.76 -23.00 -18.78
C ILE A 161 -20.10 -22.95 -20.15
N GLU A 162 -20.46 -21.95 -20.96
CA GLU A 162 -19.90 -21.73 -22.32
C GLU A 162 -19.96 -22.97 -23.24
N GLY A 163 -20.92 -23.88 -23.01
CA GLY A 163 -21.11 -25.09 -23.80
C GLY A 163 -20.30 -26.31 -23.34
N GLU A 164 -19.52 -26.19 -22.26
CA GLU A 164 -18.85 -27.30 -21.60
C GLU A 164 -19.63 -27.73 -20.35
N THR A 165 -19.81 -29.04 -20.16
CA THR A 165 -20.41 -29.60 -18.94
C THR A 165 -19.31 -30.01 -17.97
N LEU A 166 -19.30 -29.42 -16.78
CA LEU A 166 -18.30 -29.66 -15.75
C LEU A 166 -18.91 -29.54 -14.35
N PRO A 167 -18.28 -30.12 -13.31
CA PRO A 167 -18.74 -29.96 -11.94
C PRO A 167 -18.74 -28.49 -11.49
N VAL A 168 -19.71 -28.10 -10.66
CA VAL A 168 -19.88 -26.73 -10.13
C VAL A 168 -18.59 -26.19 -9.52
N HIS A 169 -17.83 -26.97 -8.75
CA HIS A 169 -16.56 -26.49 -8.17
C HIS A 169 -15.51 -26.12 -9.22
N ARG A 170 -15.44 -26.85 -10.34
CA ARG A 170 -14.51 -26.52 -11.44
C ARG A 170 -14.98 -25.31 -12.22
N ALA A 171 -16.29 -25.23 -12.47
CA ALA A 171 -16.93 -24.07 -13.06
C ALA A 171 -16.65 -22.79 -12.26
N LEU A 172 -16.81 -22.85 -10.94
CA LEU A 172 -16.50 -21.74 -10.04
C LEU A 172 -15.01 -21.41 -10.02
N ALA A 173 -14.13 -22.41 -9.94
CA ALA A 173 -12.69 -22.19 -9.95
C ALA A 173 -12.22 -21.55 -11.27
N ALA A 174 -12.78 -21.96 -12.41
CA ALA A 174 -12.47 -21.40 -13.72
C ALA A 174 -12.94 -19.94 -13.84
N ALA A 175 -14.19 -19.65 -13.48
CA ALA A 175 -14.74 -18.29 -13.48
C ALA A 175 -13.96 -17.36 -12.54
N PHE A 176 -13.58 -17.88 -11.36
CA PHE A 176 -12.78 -17.11 -10.41
C PHE A 176 -11.33 -16.93 -10.90
N ALA A 177 -10.75 -17.88 -11.62
CA ALA A 177 -9.41 -17.72 -12.19
C ALA A 177 -9.38 -16.72 -13.36
N SER A 178 -10.41 -16.69 -14.20
CA SER A 178 -10.48 -15.82 -15.39
C SER A 178 -10.54 -14.33 -15.04
N ASP A 179 -11.07 -13.99 -13.88
CA ASP A 179 -11.15 -12.60 -13.38
C ASP A 179 -9.82 -12.07 -12.84
N LEU A 180 -8.87 -12.96 -12.51
CA LEU A 180 -7.64 -12.58 -11.83
C LEU A 180 -6.75 -11.61 -12.62
N PRO A 181 -6.57 -11.75 -13.96
CA PRO A 181 -5.77 -10.80 -14.74
C PRO A 181 -6.34 -9.38 -14.75
N ALA A 182 -7.66 -9.23 -14.95
CA ALA A 182 -8.33 -7.93 -14.94
C ALA A 182 -8.24 -7.27 -13.56
N LEU A 183 -8.31 -8.07 -12.49
CA LEU A 183 -8.09 -7.60 -11.13
C LEU A 183 -6.66 -7.08 -10.94
N GLN A 184 -5.66 -7.84 -11.41
CA GLN A 184 -4.25 -7.47 -11.33
C GLN A 184 -3.95 -6.15 -12.06
N GLU A 185 -4.61 -5.90 -13.19
CA GLU A 185 -4.49 -4.62 -13.93
C GLU A 185 -5.16 -3.44 -13.19
N ALA A 186 -6.23 -3.69 -12.44
CA ALA A 186 -6.96 -2.64 -11.72
C ALA A 186 -6.35 -2.28 -10.34
N VAL A 187 -5.36 -3.04 -9.85
CA VAL A 187 -4.68 -2.79 -8.57
C VAL A 187 -4.02 -1.41 -8.58
N GLY A 188 -4.40 -0.54 -7.63
CA GLY A 188 -3.86 0.81 -7.49
C GLY A 188 -4.75 1.93 -8.03
N GLU A 189 -5.84 1.60 -8.73
CA GLU A 189 -6.83 2.57 -9.24
C GLU A 189 -8.17 2.56 -8.48
N LYS A 190 -8.52 1.44 -7.83
CA LYS A 190 -9.79 1.26 -7.11
C LYS A 190 -9.60 0.72 -5.69
N VAL A 191 -10.60 0.94 -4.82
CA VAL A 191 -10.76 0.23 -3.54
C VAL A 191 -10.74 -1.28 -3.83
N MET A 192 -10.08 -2.06 -2.96
CA MET A 192 -9.94 -3.51 -3.13
C MET A 192 -11.32 -4.14 -3.42
N PRO A 193 -11.54 -4.72 -4.60
CA PRO A 193 -12.88 -5.11 -5.00
C PRO A 193 -13.34 -6.37 -4.27
N VAL A 194 -14.57 -6.36 -3.76
CA VAL A 194 -15.29 -7.60 -3.42
C VAL A 194 -15.55 -8.34 -4.72
N ARG A 195 -15.11 -9.60 -4.80
CA ARG A 195 -15.33 -10.43 -5.99
C ARG A 195 -16.51 -11.34 -5.71
N VAL A 196 -17.44 -11.45 -6.65
CA VAL A 196 -18.54 -12.41 -6.56
C VAL A 196 -18.71 -13.06 -7.92
N ASN A 197 -18.40 -14.35 -7.99
CA ASN A 197 -18.61 -15.18 -9.17
C ASN A 197 -19.72 -16.18 -8.87
N MET A 198 -20.81 -16.13 -9.63
CA MET A 198 -21.97 -17.01 -9.45
C MET A 198 -22.14 -17.91 -10.67
N VAL A 199 -22.47 -19.17 -10.40
CA VAL A 199 -22.89 -20.18 -11.36
C VAL A 199 -24.36 -20.50 -11.11
N THR A 200 -25.15 -20.48 -12.17
CA THR A 200 -26.56 -20.84 -12.14
C THR A 200 -26.69 -22.36 -12.20
N LEU A 201 -27.45 -22.94 -11.27
CA LEU A 201 -27.85 -24.35 -11.33
C LEU A 201 -28.99 -24.49 -12.34
N ALA A 202 -29.10 -25.65 -12.98
CA ALA A 202 -30.08 -25.90 -14.05
C ALA A 202 -31.49 -25.39 -13.69
N GLU A 203 -32.13 -24.69 -14.64
CA GLU A 203 -33.49 -24.17 -14.47
C GLU A 203 -34.49 -25.33 -14.33
N ALA A 204 -35.33 -25.26 -13.30
CA ALA A 204 -36.53 -26.08 -13.19
C ALA A 204 -37.75 -25.21 -13.47
N ASP A 205 -38.66 -25.70 -14.31
CA ASP A 205 -39.84 -24.94 -14.75
C ASP A 205 -40.58 -24.26 -13.59
N GLY A 206 -40.64 -22.93 -13.61
CA GLY A 206 -41.44 -22.11 -12.68
C GLY A 206 -40.81 -21.82 -11.32
N ILE A 207 -39.56 -22.19 -11.06
CA ILE A 207 -38.82 -21.86 -9.83
C ILE A 207 -37.61 -20.99 -10.20
N GLU A 208 -37.32 -19.93 -9.43
CA GLU A 208 -36.07 -19.18 -9.63
C GLU A 208 -34.87 -20.12 -9.50
N PRO A 209 -33.95 -20.15 -10.48
CA PRO A 209 -32.84 -21.06 -10.44
C PRO A 209 -31.92 -20.71 -9.27
N GLY A 210 -31.61 -21.72 -8.45
CA GLY A 210 -30.61 -21.61 -7.41
C GLY A 210 -29.25 -21.23 -8.01
N ARG A 211 -28.51 -20.37 -7.32
CA ARG A 211 -27.16 -19.98 -7.74
C ARG A 211 -26.18 -20.29 -6.64
N VAL A 212 -24.98 -20.69 -7.04
CA VAL A 212 -23.86 -20.99 -6.15
C VAL A 212 -22.71 -20.15 -6.61
N GLY A 213 -21.99 -19.57 -5.68
CA GLY A 213 -20.89 -18.69 -6.02
C GLY A 213 -19.75 -18.74 -5.05
N VAL A 214 -18.70 -18.07 -5.48
CA VAL A 214 -17.52 -17.78 -4.70
C VAL A 214 -17.47 -16.27 -4.53
N GLN A 215 -17.48 -15.85 -3.28
CA GLN A 215 -17.24 -14.46 -2.91
C GLN A 215 -15.84 -14.34 -2.31
N SER A 216 -15.07 -13.31 -2.65
CA SER A 216 -13.88 -12.94 -1.89
C SER A 216 -13.95 -11.55 -1.28
N GLN A 217 -13.36 -11.47 -0.09
CA GLN A 217 -13.16 -10.26 0.68
C GLN A 217 -11.70 -10.17 1.11
N TRP A 218 -11.19 -8.95 1.22
CA TRP A 218 -9.80 -8.71 1.59
C TRP A 218 -9.72 -8.29 3.05
N ALA A 219 -9.00 -9.07 3.85
CA ALA A 219 -8.54 -8.61 5.15
C ALA A 219 -7.18 -7.94 4.97
N ILE A 220 -7.07 -6.70 5.43
CA ILE A 220 -5.85 -5.91 5.28
C ILE A 220 -5.24 -5.67 6.64
N PHE A 221 -3.95 -5.91 6.75
CA PHE A 221 -3.19 -5.72 7.96
C PHE A 221 -2.03 -4.77 7.71
N ARG A 222 -1.70 -3.94 8.71
CA ARG A 222 -0.54 -3.05 8.73
C ARG A 222 0.40 -3.49 9.84
N ALA A 223 1.70 -3.55 9.54
CA ALA A 223 2.75 -3.73 10.52
C ALA A 223 3.75 -2.58 10.41
N ARG A 224 4.15 -2.01 11.55
CA ARG A 224 5.22 -1.00 11.57
C ARG A 224 6.56 -1.71 11.66
N THR A 225 7.38 -1.55 10.64
CA THR A 225 8.71 -2.15 10.53
C THR A 225 9.76 -1.11 10.91
N GLU A 226 10.66 -1.49 11.81
CA GLU A 226 11.81 -0.69 12.20
C GLU A 226 13.08 -1.26 11.57
N ALA A 227 13.78 -0.48 10.76
CA ALA A 227 15.08 -0.87 10.22
C ALA A 227 16.19 -0.20 11.02
N TRP A 228 17.03 -1.02 11.66
CA TRP A 228 18.08 -0.57 12.56
C TRP A 228 19.42 -0.49 11.84
N LEU A 229 20.18 0.57 12.14
CA LEU A 229 21.54 0.72 11.63
C LEU A 229 22.51 -0.14 12.46
N VAL A 230 23.03 -1.22 11.88
CA VAL A 230 24.08 -2.05 12.47
C VAL A 230 25.40 -1.78 11.73
N ASN A 231 26.31 -1.02 12.34
CA ASN A 231 27.65 -0.69 11.82
C ASN A 231 27.70 0.04 10.46
N GLY A 232 27.49 1.36 10.47
CA GLY A 232 28.17 2.30 9.56
C GLY A 232 27.87 2.19 8.04
N SER A 233 27.10 3.18 7.57
CA SER A 233 26.76 3.52 6.17
C SER A 233 25.60 2.76 5.52
N TYR A 234 24.62 3.54 5.06
CA TYR A 234 23.69 3.16 4.00
C TYR A 234 24.46 3.23 2.69
N ASN A 235 24.68 2.10 2.01
CA ASN A 235 25.30 2.12 0.71
C ASN A 235 24.21 2.05 -0.38
N PHE A 236 23.82 3.21 -0.92
CA PHE A 236 22.87 3.31 -2.03
C PHE A 236 23.51 3.10 -3.42
N THR A 237 24.79 2.74 -3.50
CA THR A 237 25.48 2.54 -4.80
C THR A 237 25.14 1.22 -5.50
N GLY A 238 24.21 0.43 -4.96
CA GLY A 238 23.80 -0.85 -5.55
C GLY A 238 22.33 -1.21 -5.34
N GLU A 239 21.44 -0.21 -5.27
CA GLU A 239 19.98 -0.37 -5.14
C GLU A 239 19.45 -1.06 -3.85
N ASP A 240 20.30 -1.64 -3.00
CA ASP A 240 19.87 -2.39 -1.80
C ASP A 240 20.25 -1.76 -0.45
N PHE A 241 19.31 -1.77 0.49
CA PHE A 241 19.56 -1.48 1.91
C PHE A 241 20.43 -2.57 2.56
N LYS A 242 21.56 -2.18 3.15
CA LYS A 242 22.42 -3.08 3.96
C LYS A 242 22.17 -2.86 5.45
N GLY A 243 21.18 -3.54 5.99
CA GLY A 243 20.88 -3.63 7.42
C GLY A 243 19.88 -4.75 7.70
N SER A 244 19.52 -4.96 8.96
CA SER A 244 18.48 -5.94 9.30
C SER A 244 17.11 -5.28 9.24
N ILE A 245 16.27 -5.73 8.30
CA ILE A 245 14.82 -5.48 8.30
C ILE A 245 14.17 -6.74 8.87
N ALA A 246 13.41 -6.59 9.95
CA ALA A 246 12.59 -7.67 10.48
C ALA A 246 11.13 -7.27 10.33
N THR A 247 10.45 -7.81 9.31
CA THR A 247 9.00 -7.83 9.32
C THR A 247 8.55 -8.85 10.37
N PRO A 248 7.40 -8.64 11.05
CA PRO A 248 6.83 -9.70 11.87
C PRO A 248 6.61 -10.96 11.03
N SER A 249 6.78 -12.14 11.62
CA SER A 249 6.44 -13.40 10.96
C SER A 249 4.97 -13.39 10.57
N ILE A 250 4.66 -13.95 9.40
CA ILE A 250 3.29 -14.12 8.93
C ILE A 250 2.88 -15.57 9.19
N ASP A 251 1.84 -15.76 10.00
CA ASP A 251 1.13 -17.02 10.06
C ASP A 251 0.24 -17.16 8.81
N THR A 252 0.52 -18.19 8.01
CA THR A 252 -0.24 -18.49 6.78
C THR A 252 -1.34 -19.52 6.99
N TRP A 253 -1.52 -20.00 8.23
CA TRP A 253 -2.44 -21.10 8.56
C TRP A 253 -3.69 -20.63 9.29
N SER A 254 -3.66 -19.44 9.90
CA SER A 254 -4.80 -18.87 10.60
C SER A 254 -5.28 -17.58 9.93
N SER A 255 -6.45 -17.11 10.37
CA SER A 255 -7.03 -15.85 9.90
C SER A 255 -6.34 -14.60 10.48
N ASP A 256 -5.46 -14.77 11.47
CA ASP A 256 -4.65 -13.70 12.04
C ASP A 256 -3.19 -13.92 11.62
N PRO A 257 -2.55 -12.98 10.89
CA PRO A 257 -1.15 -13.12 10.48
C PRO A 257 -0.16 -13.15 11.64
N GLY A 258 -0.62 -12.89 12.87
CA GLY A 258 0.16 -13.06 14.08
C GLY A 258 0.67 -11.76 14.70
N PRO A 259 1.47 -11.85 15.77
CA PRO A 259 1.86 -10.69 16.56
C PRO A 259 2.67 -9.67 15.73
N GLY A 260 2.28 -8.40 15.83
CA GLY A 260 2.94 -7.29 15.11
C GLY A 260 2.17 -6.80 13.88
N TRP A 261 1.08 -7.49 13.51
CA TRP A 261 0.14 -7.06 12.50
C TRP A 261 -1.14 -6.52 13.14
N GLU A 262 -1.61 -5.37 12.65
CA GLU A 262 -2.86 -4.75 13.11
C GLU A 262 -3.85 -4.72 11.95
N PRO A 263 -5.10 -5.19 12.11
CA PRO A 263 -6.10 -5.11 11.07
C PRO A 263 -6.45 -3.65 10.78
N ILE A 264 -6.52 -3.30 9.50
CA ILE A 264 -7.01 -2.00 9.04
C ILE A 264 -8.52 -2.12 8.87
N PRO A 265 -9.33 -1.34 9.60
CA PRO A 265 -10.77 -1.41 9.50
C PRO A 265 -11.26 -0.78 8.18
N GLU A 266 -12.39 -1.27 7.66
CA GLU A 266 -12.92 -0.88 6.34
C GLU A 266 -13.15 0.63 6.19
N ASP A 267 -13.49 1.32 7.26
CA ASP A 267 -13.70 2.78 7.28
C ASP A 267 -12.39 3.58 7.14
N GLU A 268 -11.24 3.02 7.53
CA GLU A 268 -9.91 3.61 7.27
C GLU A 268 -9.47 3.40 5.81
N ILE A 269 -10.07 2.44 5.08
CA ILE A 269 -9.74 2.11 3.70
C ILE A 269 -10.40 3.08 2.69
N ASP A 270 -11.56 3.65 3.03
CA ASP A 270 -12.36 4.52 2.13
C ASP A 270 -12.04 6.03 2.26
N GLY A 271 -11.37 6.45 3.34
CA GLY A 271 -11.20 7.86 3.69
C GLY A 271 -9.94 8.51 3.15
N GLY A 272 -9.88 8.90 1.87
CA GLY A 272 -8.97 9.92 1.31
C GLY A 272 -7.45 9.70 1.37
N ASN A 273 -6.98 8.76 2.20
CA ASN A 273 -5.66 8.17 2.15
C ASN A 273 -5.81 6.93 1.28
N THR A 274 -5.69 7.08 -0.04
CA THR A 274 -5.62 5.92 -0.93
C THR A 274 -4.41 5.10 -0.53
N ILE A 275 -4.60 4.06 0.28
CA ILE A 275 -3.60 3.01 0.47
C ILE A 275 -3.57 2.28 -0.88
N ARG A 276 -2.72 2.76 -1.80
CA ARG A 276 -2.48 2.08 -3.07
C ARG A 276 -1.61 0.88 -2.75
N PHE A 277 -2.26 -0.27 -2.61
CA PHE A 277 -1.60 -1.54 -2.39
C PHE A 277 -0.78 -1.92 -3.63
N TYR A 278 0.49 -2.24 -3.42
CA TYR A 278 1.32 -2.88 -4.43
C TYR A 278 1.80 -4.23 -3.91
N ARG A 279 1.55 -5.24 -4.74
CA ARG A 279 1.54 -6.69 -4.56
C ARG A 279 2.59 -7.31 -3.61
N PHE A 280 2.09 -8.10 -2.66
CA PHE A 280 2.36 -9.55 -2.59
C PHE A 280 1.00 -10.26 -2.56
N LEU A 281 0.38 -10.46 -3.73
CA LEU A 281 -0.66 -11.46 -3.88
C LEU A 281 0.08 -12.79 -3.78
N GLN A 282 0.10 -13.39 -2.59
CA GLN A 282 0.47 -14.80 -2.51
C GLN A 282 -0.52 -15.59 -3.35
N ASP A 283 0.02 -16.59 -4.02
CA ASP A 283 -0.68 -17.45 -4.94
C ASP A 283 -1.87 -18.11 -4.22
N SER A 284 -3.09 -17.58 -4.41
CA SER A 284 -4.32 -18.26 -3.99
C SER A 284 -4.54 -19.57 -4.76
N GLY A 285 -3.58 -19.96 -5.60
CA GLY A 285 -3.45 -21.23 -6.29
C GLY A 285 -3.59 -22.46 -5.39
N SER A 286 -3.26 -22.43 -4.10
CA SER A 286 -3.50 -23.58 -3.21
C SER A 286 -4.99 -23.78 -2.91
N ALA A 287 -5.73 -22.70 -2.65
CA ALA A 287 -7.18 -22.72 -2.47
C ALA A 287 -7.91 -23.06 -3.78
N PHE A 288 -7.45 -22.53 -4.92
CA PHE A 288 -7.99 -22.88 -6.23
C PHE A 288 -7.66 -24.31 -6.65
N ALA A 289 -6.45 -24.80 -6.35
CA ALA A 289 -6.09 -26.19 -6.59
C ALA A 289 -6.96 -27.11 -5.73
N ALA A 290 -7.20 -26.77 -4.46
CA ALA A 290 -8.11 -27.50 -3.59
C ALA A 290 -9.56 -27.46 -4.09
N MET A 291 -10.03 -26.30 -4.59
CA MET A 291 -11.34 -26.19 -5.25
C MET A 291 -11.42 -27.08 -6.48
N ALA A 292 -10.44 -26.97 -7.39
CA ALA A 292 -10.40 -27.69 -8.66
C ALA A 292 -10.21 -29.21 -8.50
N SER A 293 -9.62 -29.64 -7.38
CA SER A 293 -9.45 -31.04 -7.00
C SER A 293 -10.58 -31.58 -6.11
N GLY A 294 -11.56 -30.75 -5.71
CA GLY A 294 -12.64 -31.14 -4.81
C GLY A 294 -12.20 -31.41 -3.36
N ALA A 295 -11.03 -30.91 -2.95
CA ALA A 295 -10.40 -31.17 -1.65
C ALA A 295 -10.62 -30.05 -0.62
N LEU A 296 -11.59 -29.14 -0.84
CA LEU A 296 -11.86 -28.07 0.12
C LEU A 296 -12.32 -28.67 1.45
N ALA A 297 -11.59 -28.37 2.52
CA ALA A 297 -12.08 -28.59 3.88
C ALA A 297 -13.17 -27.55 4.14
N ILE A 298 -14.43 -27.98 4.16
CA ILE A 298 -15.57 -27.16 4.53
C ILE A 298 -15.53 -27.03 6.05
N SER A 299 -15.13 -25.88 6.57
CA SER A 299 -15.34 -25.57 7.99
C SER A 299 -16.75 -25.03 8.16
N ASP A 300 -17.59 -25.76 8.88
CA ASP A 300 -18.89 -25.25 9.32
C ASP A 300 -18.68 -24.06 10.28
N HIS A 301 -19.03 -22.86 9.84
CA HIS A 301 -19.20 -21.68 10.67
C HIS A 301 -20.63 -21.16 10.53
#